data_AF-A0A947URY4-F1
#
_entry.id   AF-A0A947URY4-F1
#
_cell.length_a   1.000
_cell.length_b   1.000
_cell.length_c   1.000
_cell.angle_alpha   90.00
_cell.angle_beta   90.00
_cell.angle_gamma   90.00
#
_symmetry.space_group_name_H-M   'P 1'
#
loop_
_entity.id
_entity.type
_entity.pdbx_description
1 polymer ?
#
loop_
_entity_poly.entity_id
_entity_poly.type
_entity_poly.pdbx_seq_one_letter_code
_entity_poly.pdbx_strand_id
1 'polypeptide(L)'
;TTENISDHVGAAGATVKSGIISSLKGIEEIEAEIVSLVRKTVSSAIRTTGAVSSDSVAMVRDVVKGAISATEEVGTGLVLSSKSVAKGMVMGVSDVGGDLISAATETGRAAVKGAAAVGGDMAMVARRTVDGVVEAANETGGNAANMAVAAANGAIEAADDIGKSAVGAVRDILVGVVGGAKDVAGAILPKPAPTEASTAEASTEPPHAKTSHKTSHKTGES
;
A
#
# COMPACT_ATOMS: atom_id res chain seq x y z
N THR A 1 13.57 -33.18 -11.25
CA THR A 1 13.70 -31.73 -10.97
C THR A 1 12.73 -31.22 -9.91
N THR A 2 11.70 -31.96 -9.54
CA THR A 2 10.70 -31.57 -8.53
C THR A 2 11.15 -31.70 -7.06
N GLU A 3 12.22 -32.47 -6.77
CA GLU A 3 12.71 -32.65 -5.39
C GLU A 3 13.27 -31.38 -4.74
N ASN A 4 13.95 -30.49 -5.48
CA ASN A 4 14.50 -29.27 -4.87
C ASN A 4 13.44 -28.21 -4.54
N ILE A 5 12.30 -28.19 -5.25
CA ILE A 5 11.36 -27.06 -5.19
C ILE A 5 10.49 -27.14 -3.92
N SER A 6 10.04 -28.34 -3.54
CA SER A 6 9.24 -28.55 -2.32
C SER A 6 10.01 -28.22 -1.04
N ASP A 7 11.31 -28.54 -1.01
CA ASP A 7 12.18 -28.27 0.15
C ASP A 7 12.42 -26.76 0.35
N HIS A 8 12.53 -26.00 -0.74
CA HIS A 8 12.73 -24.55 -0.69
C HIS A 8 11.44 -23.77 -0.42
N VAL A 9 10.29 -24.23 -0.94
CA VAL A 9 9.00 -23.61 -0.66
C VAL A 9 8.71 -23.66 0.83
N GLY A 10 8.86 -24.81 1.49
CA GLY A 10 8.66 -24.96 2.95
C GLY A 10 9.72 -24.28 3.82
N ALA A 11 10.94 -24.10 3.30
CA ALA A 11 12.02 -23.44 4.03
C ALA A 11 11.79 -21.92 4.18
N ALA A 12 11.12 -21.29 3.22
CA ALA A 12 10.86 -19.85 3.26
C ALA A 12 9.94 -19.46 4.42
N GLY A 13 8.81 -20.16 4.58
CA GLY A 13 7.88 -19.97 5.69
C GLY A 13 8.48 -20.38 7.03
N ALA A 14 9.28 -21.45 7.10
CA ALA A 14 9.99 -21.81 8.33
C ALA A 14 10.99 -20.72 8.78
N THR A 15 11.71 -20.12 7.82
CA THR A 15 12.63 -19.00 8.05
C THR A 15 11.87 -17.77 8.55
N VAL A 16 10.79 -17.42 7.88
CA VAL A 16 9.94 -16.29 8.26
C VAL A 16 9.31 -16.51 9.62
N LYS A 17 8.81 -17.72 9.91
CA LYS A 17 8.24 -18.08 11.21
C LYS A 17 9.25 -17.85 12.32
N SER A 18 10.43 -18.46 12.20
CA SER A 18 11.47 -18.42 13.23
C SER A 18 12.01 -17.00 13.42
N GLY A 19 12.22 -16.27 12.33
CA GLY A 19 12.70 -14.90 12.39
C GLY A 19 11.68 -13.95 13.02
N ILE A 20 10.39 -14.08 12.69
CA ILE A 20 9.32 -13.29 13.35
C ILE A 20 9.26 -13.62 14.85
N ILE A 21 9.29 -14.89 15.24
CA ILE A 21 9.32 -15.27 16.66
C ILE A 21 10.52 -14.66 17.39
N SER A 22 11.68 -14.59 16.72
CA SER A 22 12.88 -13.96 17.28
C SER A 22 12.71 -12.45 17.40
N SER A 23 12.23 -11.76 16.37
CA SER A 23 11.99 -10.31 16.38
C SER A 23 10.98 -9.89 17.44
N LEU A 24 9.92 -10.69 17.64
CA LEU A 24 8.90 -10.40 18.67
C LEU A 24 9.41 -10.56 20.10
N LYS A 25 10.53 -11.26 20.31
CA LYS A 25 11.22 -11.34 21.61
C LYS A 25 12.22 -10.19 21.80
N GLY A 26 12.47 -9.41 20.75
CA GLY A 26 13.30 -8.21 20.78
C GLY A 26 12.58 -7.00 21.39
N ILE A 27 13.35 -5.99 21.77
CA ILE A 27 12.89 -4.74 22.40
C ILE A 27 12.75 -3.57 21.41
N GLU A 28 13.05 -3.79 20.12
CA GLU A 28 13.13 -2.75 19.09
C GLU A 28 12.05 -2.95 17.99
N GLU A 29 11.90 -1.93 17.14
CA GLU A 29 10.80 -1.74 16.18
C GLU A 29 10.44 -2.98 15.32
N ILE A 30 9.44 -3.72 15.78
CA ILE A 30 9.02 -5.03 15.25
C ILE A 30 8.58 -4.96 13.78
N GLU A 31 7.93 -3.87 13.35
CA GLU A 31 7.34 -3.78 12.01
C GLU A 31 8.42 -3.80 10.91
N ALA A 32 9.44 -2.94 11.04
CA ALA A 32 10.52 -2.81 10.07
C ALA A 32 11.37 -4.09 9.98
N GLU A 33 11.61 -4.76 11.10
CA GLU A 33 12.32 -6.04 11.11
C GLU A 33 11.57 -7.14 10.36
N ILE A 34 10.26 -7.27 10.58
CA ILE A 34 9.42 -8.25 9.87
C ILE A 34 9.44 -7.96 8.36
N VAL A 35 9.26 -6.69 7.96
CA VAL A 35 9.32 -6.28 6.54
C VAL A 35 10.67 -6.66 5.93
N SER A 36 11.77 -6.31 6.60
CA SER A 36 13.13 -6.58 6.14
C SER A 36 13.42 -8.07 6.01
N LEU A 37 12.98 -8.87 6.98
CA LEU A 37 13.11 -10.32 6.97
C LEU A 37 12.34 -10.92 5.80
N VAL A 38 11.05 -10.62 5.67
CA VAL A 38 10.19 -11.18 4.61
C VAL A 38 10.71 -10.76 3.24
N ARG A 39 11.09 -9.49 3.04
CA ARG A 39 11.69 -8.98 1.80
C ARG A 39 12.95 -9.76 1.41
N LYS A 40 13.87 -9.97 2.35
CA LYS A 40 15.10 -10.75 2.12
C LYS A 40 14.81 -12.21 1.81
N THR A 41 13.92 -12.85 2.56
CA THR A 41 13.55 -14.26 2.32
C THR A 41 12.92 -14.43 0.94
N VAL A 42 11.96 -13.58 0.57
CA VAL A 42 11.28 -13.67 -0.73
C VAL A 42 12.24 -13.38 -1.89
N SER A 43 13.00 -12.29 -1.83
CA SER A 43 13.95 -11.94 -2.90
C SER A 43 15.07 -12.98 -3.05
N SER A 44 15.60 -13.51 -1.93
CA SER A 44 16.60 -14.59 -1.97
C SER A 44 16.00 -15.87 -2.56
N ALA A 45 14.82 -16.28 -2.12
CA ALA A 45 14.20 -17.50 -2.61
C ALA A 45 13.87 -17.43 -4.10
N ILE A 46 13.40 -16.28 -4.62
CA ILE A 46 13.19 -16.10 -6.08
C ILE A 46 14.52 -16.15 -6.84
N ARG A 47 15.59 -15.50 -6.34
CA ARG A 47 16.92 -15.54 -6.98
C ARG A 47 17.50 -16.96 -7.02
N THR A 48 17.31 -17.74 -5.96
CA THR A 48 17.81 -19.11 -5.85
C THR A 48 17.01 -20.08 -6.71
N THR A 49 15.69 -19.94 -6.76
CA THR A 49 14.81 -20.88 -7.48
C THR A 49 14.59 -20.52 -8.94
N GLY A 50 14.81 -19.26 -9.34
CA GLY A 50 14.46 -18.76 -10.66
C GLY A 50 12.94 -18.72 -10.92
N ALA A 51 12.13 -18.79 -9.86
CA ALA A 51 10.68 -18.90 -9.93
C ALA A 51 10.04 -17.68 -10.60
N VAL A 52 9.53 -17.87 -11.82
CA VAL A 52 8.77 -16.86 -12.61
C VAL A 52 7.32 -17.29 -12.89
N SER A 53 6.76 -18.26 -12.15
CA SER A 53 5.40 -18.77 -12.40
C SER A 53 4.76 -19.42 -11.15
N SER A 54 4.39 -20.70 -11.20
CA SER A 54 3.65 -21.43 -10.15
C SER A 54 4.35 -21.50 -8.79
N ASP A 55 5.67 -21.51 -8.80
CA ASP A 55 6.49 -21.70 -7.59
C ASP A 55 6.46 -20.44 -6.70
N SER A 56 6.22 -19.27 -7.31
CA SER A 56 6.02 -18.00 -6.61
C SER A 56 4.74 -18.02 -5.78
N VAL A 57 3.66 -18.64 -6.29
CA VAL A 57 2.39 -18.77 -5.55
C VAL A 57 2.54 -19.69 -4.34
N ALA A 58 3.21 -20.83 -4.51
CA ALA A 58 3.47 -21.77 -3.42
C ALA A 58 4.35 -21.12 -2.33
N MET A 59 5.40 -20.39 -2.73
CA MET A 59 6.23 -19.62 -1.81
C MET A 59 5.45 -18.54 -1.06
N VAL A 60 4.62 -17.75 -1.74
CA VAL A 60 3.81 -16.70 -1.09
C VAL A 60 2.94 -17.32 0.00
N ARG A 61 2.28 -18.44 -0.30
CA ARG A 61 1.48 -19.18 0.68
C ARG A 61 2.31 -19.66 1.84
N ASP A 62 3.49 -20.20 1.58
CA ASP A 62 4.36 -20.72 2.63
C ASP A 62 4.88 -19.61 3.56
N VAL A 63 5.33 -18.49 2.99
CA VAL A 63 5.75 -17.31 3.76
C VAL A 63 4.62 -16.76 4.62
N VAL A 64 3.42 -16.59 4.04
CA VAL A 64 2.24 -16.12 4.80
C VAL A 64 1.87 -17.11 5.90
N LYS A 65 1.88 -18.41 5.61
CA LYS A 65 1.61 -19.47 6.60
C LYS A 65 2.63 -19.43 7.74
N GLY A 66 3.92 -19.32 7.42
CA GLY A 66 4.99 -19.19 8.40
C GLY A 66 4.81 -17.96 9.30
N ALA A 67 4.46 -16.82 8.71
CA ALA A 67 4.20 -15.61 9.47
C ALA A 67 2.98 -15.71 10.39
N ILE A 68 1.90 -16.33 9.93
CA ILE A 68 0.69 -16.55 10.72
C ILE A 68 0.98 -17.50 11.89
N SER A 69 1.65 -18.62 11.63
CA SER A 69 2.04 -19.56 12.69
C SER A 69 3.01 -18.94 13.70
N ALA A 70 3.83 -17.96 13.31
CA ALA A 70 4.63 -17.20 14.27
C ALA A 70 3.74 -16.37 15.21
N THR A 71 2.71 -15.70 14.68
CA THR A 71 1.80 -14.92 15.52
C THR A 71 0.93 -15.75 16.45
N GLU A 72 0.57 -16.97 16.06
CA GLU A 72 -0.11 -17.93 16.94
C GLU A 72 0.77 -18.32 18.12
N GLU A 73 2.06 -18.55 17.87
CA GLU A 73 3.00 -19.03 18.89
C GLU A 73 3.37 -17.95 19.92
N VAL A 74 3.48 -16.69 19.49
CA VAL A 74 3.86 -15.56 20.36
C VAL A 74 2.65 -14.78 20.89
N GLY A 75 1.46 -14.97 20.32
CA GLY A 75 0.22 -14.33 20.77
C GLY A 75 0.13 -12.82 20.46
N THR A 76 1.01 -12.28 19.61
CA THR A 76 1.10 -10.83 19.32
C THR A 76 0.11 -10.33 18.26
N GLY A 77 -0.82 -11.19 17.82
CA GLY A 77 -1.93 -10.86 16.95
C GLY A 77 -1.57 -10.76 15.46
N LEU A 78 -2.47 -11.25 14.61
CA LEU A 78 -2.36 -11.27 13.14
C LEU A 78 -2.30 -9.87 12.50
N VAL A 79 -2.68 -8.84 13.26
CA VAL A 79 -2.94 -7.49 12.76
C VAL A 79 -1.65 -6.72 12.42
N LEU A 80 -0.58 -6.93 13.18
CA LEU A 80 0.75 -6.36 12.91
C LEU A 80 1.51 -7.18 11.86
N SER A 81 1.37 -8.51 11.88
CA SER A 81 2.07 -9.36 10.91
C SER A 81 1.52 -9.23 9.50
N SER A 82 0.20 -9.17 9.29
CA SER A 82 -0.38 -9.18 7.94
C SER A 82 0.06 -8.01 7.08
N LYS A 83 0.14 -6.80 7.65
CA LYS A 83 0.62 -5.60 6.96
C LYS A 83 2.11 -5.71 6.62
N SER A 84 2.93 -6.01 7.63
CA SER A 84 4.39 -6.10 7.52
C SER A 84 4.83 -7.18 6.52
N VAL A 85 4.18 -8.34 6.60
CA VAL A 85 4.43 -9.47 5.71
C VAL A 85 4.02 -9.12 4.29
N ALA A 86 2.84 -8.53 4.10
CA ALA A 86 2.40 -8.11 2.77
C ALA A 86 3.35 -7.08 2.13
N LYS A 87 3.77 -6.08 2.91
CA LYS A 87 4.74 -5.08 2.48
C LYS A 87 6.08 -5.72 2.09
N GLY A 88 6.67 -6.50 2.99
CA GLY A 88 7.93 -7.20 2.75
C GLY A 88 7.86 -8.14 1.55
N MET A 89 6.71 -8.80 1.34
CA MET A 89 6.50 -9.72 0.22
C MET A 89 6.52 -9.00 -1.12
N VAL A 90 5.74 -7.93 -1.25
CA VAL A 90 5.70 -7.13 -2.49
C VAL A 90 7.06 -6.48 -2.76
N MET A 91 7.74 -5.95 -1.74
CA MET A 91 9.09 -5.41 -1.90
C MET A 91 10.09 -6.50 -2.32
N GLY A 92 9.99 -7.71 -1.77
CA GLY A 92 10.87 -8.82 -2.12
C GLY A 92 10.69 -9.27 -3.57
N VAL A 93 9.46 -9.27 -4.09
CA VAL A 93 9.17 -9.50 -5.52
C VAL A 93 9.68 -8.34 -6.37
N SER A 94 9.54 -7.09 -5.90
CA SER A 94 10.05 -5.90 -6.60
C SER A 94 11.57 -5.91 -6.74
N ASP A 95 12.31 -6.35 -5.73
CA ASP A 95 13.78 -6.40 -5.73
C ASP A 95 14.36 -7.31 -6.83
N VAL A 96 13.56 -8.24 -7.32
CA VAL A 96 13.91 -9.19 -8.37
C VAL A 96 13.22 -8.88 -9.70
N GLY A 97 12.47 -7.77 -9.77
CA GLY A 97 11.75 -7.35 -10.99
C GLY A 97 10.56 -8.25 -11.35
N GLY A 98 9.93 -8.90 -10.36
CA GLY A 98 8.77 -9.77 -10.59
C GLY A 98 7.45 -9.01 -10.80
N ASP A 99 6.39 -9.75 -11.08
CA ASP A 99 5.04 -9.19 -11.28
C ASP A 99 4.39 -8.78 -9.94
N LEU A 100 4.33 -7.47 -9.71
CA LEU A 100 3.76 -6.88 -8.50
C LEU A 100 2.25 -7.02 -8.38
N ILE A 101 1.51 -7.12 -9.49
CA ILE A 101 0.05 -7.27 -9.47
C ILE A 101 -0.31 -8.70 -9.08
N SER A 102 0.37 -9.68 -9.68
CA SER A 102 0.22 -11.08 -9.30
C SER A 102 0.66 -11.31 -7.84
N ALA A 103 1.77 -10.70 -7.41
CA ALA A 103 2.20 -10.76 -6.02
C ALA A 103 1.14 -10.18 -5.07
N ALA A 104 0.65 -8.98 -5.33
CA ALA A 104 -0.41 -8.35 -4.52
C ALA A 104 -1.66 -9.24 -4.43
N THR A 105 -2.11 -9.79 -5.56
CA THR A 105 -3.28 -10.69 -5.63
C THR A 105 -3.08 -11.93 -4.77
N GLU A 106 -1.97 -12.64 -4.95
CA GLU A 106 -1.72 -13.87 -4.20
C GLU A 106 -1.45 -13.59 -2.71
N THR A 107 -0.80 -12.46 -2.37
CA THR A 107 -0.64 -12.03 -0.97
C THR A 107 -2.00 -11.82 -0.31
N GLY A 108 -2.93 -11.11 -0.96
CA GLY A 108 -4.30 -10.93 -0.45
C GLY A 108 -5.03 -12.26 -0.25
N ARG A 109 -4.92 -13.15 -1.24
CA ARG A 109 -5.53 -14.48 -1.19
C ARG A 109 -4.95 -15.34 -0.06
N ALA A 110 -3.63 -15.41 0.04
CA ALA A 110 -2.92 -16.21 1.03
C ALA A 110 -3.18 -15.70 2.44
N ALA A 111 -3.22 -14.38 2.65
CA ALA A 111 -3.48 -13.77 3.95
C ALA A 111 -4.86 -14.16 4.50
N VAL A 112 -5.91 -14.03 3.68
CA VAL A 112 -7.28 -14.41 4.09
C VAL A 112 -7.41 -15.91 4.32
N LYS A 113 -6.84 -16.75 3.45
CA LYS A 113 -6.85 -18.20 3.66
C LYS A 113 -6.12 -18.61 4.93
N GLY A 114 -4.97 -17.97 5.19
CA GLY A 114 -4.20 -18.20 6.40
C GLY A 114 -4.96 -17.77 7.65
N ALA A 115 -5.60 -16.60 7.63
CA ALA A 115 -6.45 -16.13 8.73
C ALA A 115 -7.62 -17.09 8.99
N ALA A 116 -8.28 -17.56 7.94
CA ALA A 116 -9.39 -18.51 8.06
C ALA A 116 -8.93 -19.84 8.67
N ALA A 117 -7.76 -20.34 8.28
CA ALA A 117 -7.21 -21.61 8.78
C ALA A 117 -6.95 -21.58 10.30
N VAL A 118 -6.70 -20.40 10.86
CA VAL A 118 -6.40 -20.19 12.29
C VAL A 118 -7.57 -19.57 13.06
N GLY A 119 -8.74 -19.43 12.42
CA GLY A 119 -9.92 -18.79 13.03
C GLY A 119 -9.75 -17.29 13.32
N GLY A 120 -8.83 -16.61 12.62
CA GLY A 120 -8.57 -15.18 12.77
C GLY A 120 -9.59 -14.30 12.03
N ASP A 121 -9.55 -12.99 12.34
CA ASP A 121 -10.39 -11.98 11.69
C ASP A 121 -9.94 -11.73 10.24
N MET A 122 -10.60 -12.40 9.30
CA MET A 122 -10.33 -12.32 7.87
C MET A 122 -10.51 -10.90 7.30
N ALA A 123 -11.49 -10.14 7.79
CA ALA A 123 -11.78 -8.81 7.28
C ALA A 123 -10.67 -7.83 7.69
N MET A 124 -10.28 -7.86 8.97
CA MET A 124 -9.17 -7.05 9.46
C MET A 124 -7.84 -7.45 8.82
N VAL A 125 -7.58 -8.74 8.62
CA VAL A 125 -6.39 -9.23 7.91
C VAL A 125 -6.38 -8.71 6.47
N ALA A 126 -7.48 -8.85 5.72
CA ALA A 126 -7.58 -8.33 4.36
C ALA A 126 -7.28 -6.84 4.28
N ARG A 127 -7.87 -6.03 5.17
CA ARG A 127 -7.61 -4.58 5.25
C ARG A 127 -6.12 -4.30 5.48
N ARG A 128 -5.50 -4.94 6.48
CA ARG A 128 -4.09 -4.73 6.81
C ARG A 128 -3.14 -5.20 5.71
N THR A 129 -3.48 -6.29 5.03
CA THR A 129 -2.75 -6.76 3.86
C THR A 129 -2.77 -5.72 2.75
N VAL A 130 -3.94 -5.14 2.44
CA VAL A 130 -4.04 -4.05 1.45
C VAL A 130 -3.22 -2.82 1.88
N ASP A 131 -3.27 -2.41 3.15
CA ASP A 131 -2.44 -1.32 3.66
C ASP A 131 -0.93 -1.59 3.42
N GLY A 132 -0.46 -2.82 3.68
CA GLY A 132 0.93 -3.22 3.45
C GLY A 132 1.34 -3.23 1.97
N VAL A 133 0.43 -3.67 1.10
CA VAL A 133 0.63 -3.64 -0.37
C VAL A 133 0.72 -2.20 -0.88
N VAL A 134 -0.14 -1.30 -0.40
CA VAL A 134 -0.13 0.12 -0.77
C VAL A 134 1.18 0.79 -0.35
N GLU A 135 1.63 0.53 0.88
CA GLU A 135 2.92 1.06 1.35
C GLU A 135 4.09 0.54 0.52
N ALA A 136 4.13 -0.76 0.22
CA ALA A 136 5.16 -1.31 -0.67
C ALA A 136 5.13 -0.65 -2.04
N ALA A 137 3.94 -0.45 -2.63
CA ALA A 137 3.81 0.23 -3.92
C ALA A 137 4.36 1.66 -3.89
N ASN A 138 4.07 2.42 -2.83
CA ASN A 138 4.59 3.78 -2.67
C ASN A 138 6.12 3.81 -2.56
N GLU A 139 6.71 2.81 -1.91
CA GLU A 139 8.18 2.72 -1.74
C GLU A 139 8.89 2.18 -2.98
N THR A 140 8.24 1.32 -3.77
CA THR A 140 8.83 0.73 -4.98
C THR A 140 8.50 1.50 -6.25
N GLY A 141 7.67 2.55 -6.16
CA GLY A 141 7.19 3.31 -7.32
C GLY A 141 6.11 2.60 -8.14
N GLY A 142 5.47 1.57 -7.58
CA GLY A 142 4.35 0.86 -8.18
C GLY A 142 3.04 1.66 -8.17
N ASN A 143 2.06 1.24 -8.96
CA ASN A 143 0.73 1.84 -8.93
C ASN A 143 -0.06 1.34 -7.72
N ALA A 144 -0.02 2.10 -6.63
CA ALA A 144 -0.68 1.76 -5.37
C ALA A 144 -2.17 1.44 -5.51
N ALA A 145 -2.91 2.16 -6.37
CA ALA A 145 -4.33 1.93 -6.58
C ALA A 145 -4.60 0.57 -7.26
N ASN A 146 -3.87 0.27 -8.34
CA ASN A 146 -4.02 -1.00 -9.04
C ASN A 146 -3.60 -2.18 -8.16
N MET A 147 -2.52 -2.04 -7.39
CA MET A 147 -2.04 -3.07 -6.47
C MET A 147 -2.99 -3.28 -5.28
N ALA A 148 -3.59 -2.21 -4.75
CA ALA A 148 -4.63 -2.31 -3.73
C ALA A 148 -5.85 -3.08 -4.23
N VAL A 149 -6.32 -2.77 -5.45
CA VAL A 149 -7.44 -3.49 -6.08
C VAL A 149 -7.08 -4.95 -6.32
N ALA A 150 -5.86 -5.25 -6.76
CA ALA A 150 -5.38 -6.61 -6.97
C ALA A 150 -5.39 -7.42 -5.66
N ALA A 151 -4.81 -6.87 -4.59
CA ALA A 151 -4.82 -7.49 -3.26
C ALA A 151 -6.23 -7.67 -2.70
N ALA A 152 -7.10 -6.67 -2.86
CA ALA A 152 -8.49 -6.74 -2.45
C ALA A 152 -9.25 -7.85 -3.19
N ASN A 153 -9.06 -7.99 -4.50
CA ASN A 153 -9.68 -9.05 -5.28
C ASN A 153 -9.19 -10.43 -4.84
N GLY A 154 -7.87 -10.60 -4.65
CA GLY A 154 -7.33 -11.86 -4.13
C GLY A 154 -7.90 -12.25 -2.76
N ALA A 155 -8.07 -11.27 -1.87
CA ALA A 155 -8.71 -11.45 -0.57
C ALA A 155 -10.20 -11.84 -0.70
N ILE A 156 -10.95 -11.19 -1.60
CA ILE A 156 -12.36 -11.50 -1.86
C ILE A 156 -12.52 -12.90 -2.47
N GLU A 157 -11.64 -13.30 -3.39
CA GLU A 157 -11.64 -14.64 -3.97
C GLU A 157 -11.36 -15.71 -2.90
N ALA A 158 -10.42 -15.46 -1.98
CA ALA A 158 -10.20 -16.34 -0.84
C ALA A 158 -11.42 -16.42 0.08
N ALA A 159 -12.11 -15.29 0.31
CA ALA A 159 -13.33 -15.26 1.10
C ALA A 159 -14.50 -16.00 0.41
N ASP A 160 -14.56 -15.97 -0.93
CA ASP A 160 -15.57 -16.69 -1.72
C ASP A 160 -15.39 -18.20 -1.59
N ASP A 161 -14.13 -18.68 -1.61
CA ASP A 161 -13.79 -20.08 -1.33
C ASP A 161 -14.28 -20.54 0.07
N ILE A 162 -14.46 -19.62 1.03
CA ILE A 162 -14.86 -19.89 2.42
C ILE A 162 -16.37 -19.78 2.60
N GLY A 163 -17.00 -18.75 2.02
CA GLY A 163 -18.45 -18.59 1.99
C GLY A 163 -18.94 -17.15 1.91
N LYS A 164 -20.23 -16.99 1.55
CA LYS A 164 -20.86 -15.68 1.27
C LYS A 164 -20.77 -14.68 2.42
N SER A 165 -20.87 -15.13 3.67
CA SER A 165 -20.73 -14.25 4.84
C SER A 165 -19.32 -13.68 4.96
N ALA A 166 -18.29 -14.47 4.64
CA ALA A 166 -16.90 -14.00 4.63
C ALA A 166 -16.69 -12.96 3.51
N VAL A 167 -17.26 -13.20 2.32
CA VAL A 167 -17.22 -12.24 1.21
C VAL A 167 -17.83 -10.90 1.62
N GLY A 168 -18.99 -10.90 2.29
CA GLY A 168 -19.63 -9.70 2.80
C GLY A 168 -18.71 -8.91 3.73
N ALA A 169 -18.19 -9.58 4.77
CA ALA A 169 -17.30 -8.94 5.74
C ALA A 169 -16.01 -8.35 5.12
N VAL A 170 -15.38 -9.09 4.20
CA VAL A 170 -14.17 -8.63 3.50
C VAL A 170 -14.49 -7.48 2.54
N ARG A 171 -15.62 -7.53 1.81
CA ARG A 171 -16.02 -6.41 0.94
C ARG A 171 -16.30 -5.14 1.74
N ASP A 172 -17.08 -5.24 2.81
CA ASP A 172 -17.54 -4.08 3.58
C ASP A 172 -16.35 -3.26 4.11
N ILE A 173 -15.31 -3.94 4.60
CA ILE A 173 -14.12 -3.26 5.11
C ILE A 173 -13.23 -2.69 4.00
N LEU A 174 -13.12 -3.38 2.86
CA LEU A 174 -12.25 -2.98 1.76
C LEU A 174 -12.82 -1.84 0.91
N VAL A 175 -14.14 -1.69 0.84
CA VAL A 175 -14.79 -0.52 0.22
C VAL A 175 -14.31 0.77 0.89
N GLY A 176 -14.13 0.78 2.21
CA GLY A 176 -13.58 1.92 2.96
C GLY A 176 -12.12 2.26 2.63
N VAL A 177 -11.31 1.25 2.28
CA VAL A 177 -9.89 1.43 1.94
C VAL A 177 -9.72 2.05 0.55
N VAL A 178 -10.48 1.55 -0.43
CA VAL A 178 -10.43 2.05 -1.82
C VAL A 178 -11.13 3.41 -1.95
N GLY A 179 -12.18 3.65 -1.17
CA GLY A 179 -12.86 4.95 -1.08
C GLY A 179 -11.98 6.03 -0.48
N GLY A 180 -11.33 5.75 0.66
CA GLY A 180 -10.49 6.72 1.37
C GLY A 180 -9.35 7.28 0.53
N ALA A 181 -8.73 6.48 -0.36
CA ALA A 181 -7.67 6.92 -1.26
C ALA A 181 -8.15 7.94 -2.32
N LYS A 182 -9.39 7.83 -2.80
CA LYS A 182 -9.98 8.80 -3.73
C LYS A 182 -10.29 10.12 -3.04
N ASP A 183 -10.73 10.07 -1.79
CA ASP A 183 -11.08 11.27 -1.01
C ASP A 183 -9.83 12.10 -0.68
N VAL A 184 -8.70 11.45 -0.31
CA VAL A 184 -7.44 12.19 -0.13
C VAL A 184 -6.88 12.71 -1.44
N ALA A 185 -6.93 11.95 -2.54
CA ALA A 185 -6.51 12.46 -3.85
C ALA A 185 -7.34 13.69 -4.28
N GLY A 186 -8.65 13.66 -4.05
CA GLY A 186 -9.54 14.79 -4.32
C GLY A 186 -9.29 16.02 -3.44
N ALA A 187 -8.80 15.83 -2.21
CA ALA A 187 -8.44 16.93 -1.30
C ALA A 187 -7.07 17.57 -1.62
N ILE A 188 -6.17 16.86 -2.30
CA ILE A 188 -4.83 17.34 -2.68
C ILE A 188 -4.87 17.99 -4.07
N LEU A 189 -5.84 17.62 -4.91
CA LEU A 189 -6.06 18.29 -6.20
C LEU A 189 -6.59 19.72 -5.97
N PRO A 190 -5.94 20.76 -6.53
CA PRO A 190 -6.50 22.09 -6.51
C PRO A 190 -7.85 22.05 -7.20
N LYS A 191 -8.92 22.41 -6.47
CA LYS A 191 -10.24 22.64 -7.04
C LYS A 191 -10.06 23.62 -8.22
N PRO A 192 -10.51 23.31 -9.45
CA PRO A 192 -10.50 24.30 -10.50
C PRO A 192 -11.31 25.49 -9.99
N ALA A 193 -10.63 26.63 -9.84
CA ALA A 193 -11.23 27.86 -9.36
C ALA A 193 -12.48 28.13 -10.22
N PRO A 194 -13.60 28.57 -9.63
CA PRO A 194 -14.64 29.20 -10.41
C PRO A 194 -13.97 30.31 -11.22
N THR A 195 -14.16 30.31 -12.54
CA THR A 195 -13.82 31.46 -13.39
C THR A 195 -14.69 32.63 -12.93
N GLU A 196 -14.21 33.39 -11.94
CA GLU A 196 -14.73 34.71 -11.64
C GLU A 196 -14.18 35.66 -12.69
N ALA A 197 -15.13 36.17 -13.48
CA ALA A 197 -14.89 37.20 -14.46
C ALA A 197 -14.20 38.40 -13.80
N SER A 198 -13.09 38.79 -14.42
CA SER A 198 -12.35 40.03 -14.21
C SER A 198 -13.29 41.22 -13.95
N THR A 199 -13.34 41.67 -12.71
CA THR A 199 -13.76 43.04 -12.39
C THR A 199 -12.47 43.83 -12.19
N ALA A 200 -12.09 44.58 -13.21
CA ALA A 200 -10.97 45.48 -13.15
C ALA A 200 -11.32 46.69 -12.28
N GLU A 201 -10.67 46.84 -11.14
CA GLU A 201 -10.55 48.12 -10.44
C GLU A 201 -9.07 48.38 -10.14
N ALA A 202 -8.50 49.27 -10.94
CA ALA A 202 -7.16 49.79 -10.78
C ALA A 202 -7.16 50.90 -9.71
N SER A 203 -6.26 50.78 -8.75
CA SER A 203 -5.88 51.85 -7.82
C SER A 203 -5.48 53.13 -8.54
N THR A 204 -5.90 54.29 -8.04
CA THR A 204 -4.98 55.41 -7.75
C THR A 204 -5.61 56.40 -6.75
N GLU A 205 -4.77 56.80 -5.80
CA GLU A 205 -4.96 57.67 -4.64
C GLU A 205 -5.20 59.16 -5.03
N PRO A 206 -5.88 59.98 -4.19
CA PRO A 206 -6.25 61.35 -4.55
C PRO A 206 -5.22 62.39 -4.07
N PRO A 207 -4.99 63.50 -4.81
CA PRO A 207 -4.33 64.67 -4.24
C PRO A 207 -5.29 65.85 -4.00
N HIS A 208 -4.95 66.55 -2.93
CA HIS A 208 -5.61 67.71 -2.35
C HIS A 208 -5.78 68.91 -3.30
N ALA A 209 -6.87 69.64 -3.08
CA ALA A 209 -7.12 70.97 -3.62
C ALA A 209 -6.30 72.05 -2.90
N LYS A 210 -5.70 73.00 -3.65
CA LYS A 210 -5.99 74.45 -3.62
C LYS A 210 -4.89 75.30 -4.31
N THR A 211 -5.36 76.41 -4.89
CA THR A 211 -4.73 77.72 -5.15
C THR A 211 -4.31 78.09 -6.59
N SER A 212 -5.02 79.11 -7.13
CA SER A 212 -4.54 80.31 -7.85
C SER A 212 -3.07 80.37 -8.26
N HIS A 213 -2.65 80.85 -9.44
CA HIS A 213 -3.01 82.12 -10.06
C HIS A 213 -2.53 82.18 -11.52
N LYS A 214 -3.26 82.91 -12.34
CA LYS A 214 -3.03 83.20 -13.76
C LYS A 214 -2.25 84.52 -13.90
N THR A 215 -1.13 84.49 -14.63
CA THR A 215 -0.46 85.65 -15.27
C THR A 215 0.34 85.11 -16.46
N SER A 216 -0.13 85.34 -17.70
CA SER A 216 0.37 86.33 -18.68
C SER A 216 1.84 86.08 -19.09
N HIS A 217 2.29 86.03 -20.36
CA HIS A 217 1.83 86.65 -21.61
C HIS A 217 2.71 86.14 -22.79
N LYS A 218 2.21 86.23 -24.04
CA LYS A 218 2.97 86.50 -25.31
C LYS A 218 3.77 85.32 -25.92
N THR A 219 3.91 85.07 -27.23
CA THR A 219 3.77 85.83 -28.50
C THR A 219 3.81 84.86 -29.71
N GLY A 220 3.24 85.26 -30.85
CA GLY A 220 3.70 84.90 -32.22
C GLY A 220 2.93 83.77 -32.90
N GLU A 221 2.03 84.05 -33.87
CA GLU A 221 2.30 84.17 -35.33
C GLU A 221 2.97 82.91 -35.89
N SER A 222 2.39 82.18 -36.86
CA SER A 222 1.77 82.64 -38.11
C SER A 222 0.58 81.76 -38.54
#